data_AF-A0A930RDY4-F1
#
_entry.id   AF-A0A930RDY4-F1
#
_cell.length_a   1.000
_cell.length_b   1.000
_cell.length_c   1.000
_cell.angle_alpha   90.00
_cell.angle_beta   90.00
_cell.angle_gamma   90.00
#
_symmetry.space_group_name_H-M   'P 1'
#
loop_
_entity.id
_entity.type
_entity.pdbx_description
1 polymer ?
#
loop_
_entity_poly.entity_id
_entity_poly.type
_entity_poly.pdbx_seq_one_letter_code
_entity_poly.pdbx_strand_id
1 'polypeptide(L)'
;KGDITVCLLPDGDEVNFYQIIPLYRDELNYKFDRSAKELVNLFGERHVSFVIDPQRRSACAPEDFEDLVMDNAEWHLSTLHEKKLPVDEIEAYSHMAVYLRWCILRDLMADWFIREYETTVRAVKEHPAETDLRPFLRDELHGILMRGFFNAEGAAFAHYYYDGEAPSYPSDVDDHALAYFGAEKYYSKEFDDEAYLFVPFDERLYREMAELIERHWDAWKRNAEEQVDADPSDVAIATMQYLNASRASCSLMYLPPLADDDPIASWYSYATRTAARDGIVPVIIVPSDTLWEALTMNAEAEKGAFEDYEFDADAVIAYRERMAQKLVKDGKKILMTRRAERTEDMTVKESTMGDTNDRPIGYWNYETQKTHPVILAKIPVKHPWEIFTYLPFGGWNDCPDTAAQMAVAKYWHKTDGAVPAVLTYDTLEYRVPAPVAPENAAARAVEQYAYCSDIIEQGVPGMSVSRLADSLRKSHIWYFWWD
;
A
#
# COMPACT_ATOMS: atom_id res chain seq x y z
N LYS A 1 30.55 -45.05 -27.03
CA LYS A 1 31.75 -45.80 -27.44
C LYS A 1 32.85 -45.39 -26.48
N GLY A 2 33.30 -46.30 -25.60
CA GLY A 2 34.51 -46.26 -24.76
C GLY A 2 34.83 -44.94 -24.05
N ASP A 3 34.52 -44.86 -22.75
CA ASP A 3 35.28 -44.03 -21.81
C ASP A 3 36.75 -44.44 -21.90
N ILE A 4 37.57 -43.62 -22.55
CA ILE A 4 39.03 -43.74 -22.53
C ILE A 4 39.56 -42.37 -22.16
N THR A 5 39.59 -42.08 -20.86
CA THR A 5 40.24 -40.91 -20.24
C THR A 5 41.76 -41.05 -20.13
N VAL A 6 42.33 -42.12 -20.69
CA VAL A 6 43.72 -42.53 -20.51
C VAL A 6 44.38 -42.82 -21.86
N CYS A 7 45.52 -42.20 -22.12
CA CYS A 7 46.35 -42.51 -23.30
C CYS A 7 47.37 -43.59 -22.93
N LEU A 8 47.31 -44.74 -23.60
CA LEU A 8 48.26 -45.83 -23.41
C LEU A 8 49.53 -45.61 -24.23
N LEU A 9 50.68 -45.68 -23.58
CA LEU A 9 51.98 -45.63 -24.21
C LEU A 9 52.38 -46.99 -24.80
N PRO A 10 53.30 -47.04 -25.78
CA PRO A 10 53.72 -48.29 -26.43
C PRO A 10 54.33 -49.35 -25.50
N ASP A 11 54.77 -48.95 -24.31
CA ASP A 11 55.31 -49.81 -23.24
C ASP A 11 54.24 -50.31 -22.25
N GLY A 12 52.99 -49.86 -22.40
CA GLY A 12 51.87 -50.23 -21.55
C GLY A 12 51.58 -49.25 -20.41
N ASP A 13 52.35 -48.14 -20.31
CA ASP A 13 52.11 -47.12 -19.28
C ASP A 13 50.91 -46.22 -19.63
N GLU A 14 50.28 -45.66 -18.59
CA GLU A 14 49.05 -44.86 -18.69
C GLU A 14 49.32 -43.36 -18.48
N VAL A 15 48.89 -42.54 -19.43
CA VAL A 15 48.91 -41.07 -19.31
C VAL A 15 47.50 -40.54 -19.05
N ASN A 16 47.35 -39.85 -17.92
CA ASN A 16 46.10 -39.20 -17.49
C ASN A 16 46.20 -37.68 -17.67
N PHE A 17 45.14 -37.07 -18.20
CA PHE A 17 45.05 -35.62 -18.37
C PHE A 17 44.11 -35.03 -17.32
N TYR A 18 44.61 -34.14 -16.48
CA TYR A 18 43.84 -33.44 -15.46
C TYR A 18 43.70 -31.96 -15.82
N GLN A 19 42.46 -31.47 -15.81
CA GLN A 19 42.16 -30.04 -15.97
C GLN A 19 42.01 -29.39 -14.60
N ILE A 20 42.65 -28.23 -14.42
CA ILE A 20 42.50 -27.42 -13.21
C ILE A 20 41.35 -26.45 -13.43
N ILE A 21 40.37 -26.46 -12.53
CA ILE A 21 39.23 -25.52 -12.52
C ILE A 21 39.36 -24.67 -11.26
N PRO A 22 39.60 -23.35 -11.36
CA PRO A 22 39.61 -22.47 -10.20
C PRO A 22 38.19 -22.36 -9.64
N LEU A 23 38.06 -22.48 -8.32
CA LEU A 23 36.79 -22.42 -7.60
C LEU A 23 36.69 -21.16 -6.77
N TYR A 24 35.49 -20.59 -6.68
CA TYR A 24 35.13 -19.63 -5.65
C TYR A 24 35.04 -20.31 -4.28
N ARG A 25 35.07 -19.50 -3.21
CA ARG A 25 35.09 -20.03 -1.83
C ARG A 25 33.80 -20.78 -1.49
N ASP A 26 32.67 -20.30 -1.96
CA ASP A 26 31.35 -20.91 -1.83
C ASP A 26 31.23 -22.21 -2.65
N GLU A 27 31.73 -22.26 -3.89
CA GLU A 27 31.80 -23.49 -4.70
C GLU A 27 32.68 -24.55 -4.03
N LEU A 28 33.79 -24.13 -3.42
CA LEU A 28 34.67 -25.00 -2.65
C LEU A 28 33.96 -25.55 -1.40
N ASN A 29 33.23 -24.70 -0.68
CA ASN A 29 32.41 -25.12 0.46
C ASN A 29 31.30 -26.09 0.03
N TYR A 30 30.58 -25.79 -1.06
CA TYR A 30 29.55 -26.66 -1.65
C TYR A 30 30.10 -28.04 -2.00
N LYS A 31 31.32 -28.10 -2.56
CA LYS A 31 32.03 -29.37 -2.80
C LYS A 31 32.35 -30.13 -1.52
N PHE A 32 32.75 -29.44 -0.44
CA PHE A 32 33.03 -30.06 0.85
C PHE A 32 31.77 -30.62 1.51
N ASP A 33 30.65 -29.89 1.41
CA ASP A 33 29.38 -30.25 2.04
C ASP A 33 28.64 -31.37 1.28
N ARG A 34 28.82 -31.45 -0.04
CA ARG A 34 28.16 -32.44 -0.90
C ARG A 34 29.15 -33.42 -1.53
N SER A 35 29.66 -33.12 -2.72
CA SER A 35 30.75 -33.86 -3.36
C SER A 35 31.29 -33.13 -4.59
N ALA A 36 32.43 -33.59 -5.12
CA ALA A 36 32.96 -33.10 -6.40
C ALA A 36 32.03 -33.40 -7.59
N LYS A 37 31.31 -34.54 -7.56
CA LYS A 37 30.38 -34.92 -8.63
C LYS A 37 29.17 -33.98 -8.66
N GLU A 38 28.64 -33.64 -7.49
CA GLU A 38 27.53 -32.69 -7.35
C GLU A 38 27.91 -31.27 -7.79
N LEU A 39 29.15 -30.83 -7.50
CA LEU A 39 29.64 -29.56 -8.02
C LEU A 39 29.78 -29.56 -9.56
N VAL A 40 30.26 -30.66 -10.15
CA VAL A 40 30.36 -30.79 -11.62
C VAL A 40 28.97 -30.83 -12.27
N ASN A 41 27.98 -31.48 -11.63
CA ASN A 41 26.60 -31.43 -12.08
C ASN A 41 26.07 -29.99 -12.04
N LEU A 42 26.31 -29.26 -10.94
CA LEU A 42 25.93 -27.85 -10.80
C LEU A 42 26.61 -26.98 -11.88
N PHE A 43 27.87 -27.24 -12.24
CA PHE A 43 28.53 -26.57 -13.37
C PHE A 43 27.86 -26.88 -14.71
N GLY A 44 27.42 -28.12 -14.91
CA GLY A 44 26.62 -28.50 -16.08
C GLY A 44 25.27 -27.79 -16.13
N GLU A 45 24.56 -27.73 -15.00
CA GLU A 45 23.28 -27.03 -14.86
C GLU A 45 23.42 -25.51 -15.09
N ARG A 46 24.45 -24.90 -14.50
CA ARG A 46 24.74 -23.46 -14.59
C ARG A 46 25.56 -23.06 -15.81
N HIS A 47 25.74 -23.97 -16.77
CA HIS A 47 26.45 -23.73 -18.02
C HIS A 47 27.86 -23.14 -17.83
N VAL A 48 28.55 -23.51 -16.75
CA VAL A 48 29.90 -23.03 -16.45
C VAL A 48 30.89 -23.65 -17.44
N SER A 49 31.55 -22.79 -18.20
CA SER A 49 32.61 -23.22 -19.12
C SER A 49 33.80 -23.81 -18.35
N PHE A 50 34.34 -24.92 -18.83
CA PHE A 50 35.59 -25.48 -18.32
C PHE A 50 36.82 -24.74 -18.84
N VAL A 51 36.66 -23.81 -19.79
CA VAL A 51 37.73 -22.85 -20.15
C VAL A 51 37.89 -21.88 -19.00
N ILE A 52 39.13 -21.67 -18.54
CA ILE A 52 39.41 -20.80 -17.39
C ILE A 52 39.04 -19.36 -17.75
N ASP A 53 38.03 -18.84 -17.06
CA ASP A 53 37.61 -17.44 -17.08
C ASP A 53 37.64 -16.89 -15.64
N PRO A 54 38.62 -16.03 -15.29
CA PRO A 54 38.70 -15.41 -13.96
C PRO A 54 37.52 -14.47 -13.63
N GLN A 55 36.72 -14.05 -14.62
CA GLN A 55 35.59 -13.14 -14.46
C GLN A 55 34.24 -13.85 -14.38
N ARG A 56 34.19 -15.19 -14.53
CA ARG A 56 32.95 -15.97 -14.45
C ARG A 56 32.27 -15.80 -13.10
N ARG A 57 30.95 -15.88 -13.02
CA ARG A 57 30.22 -15.90 -11.74
C ARG A 57 30.41 -17.25 -11.01
N SER A 58 30.22 -17.25 -9.69
CA SER A 58 30.10 -18.49 -8.92
C SER A 58 28.86 -19.27 -9.37
N ALA A 59 28.99 -20.58 -9.53
CA ALA A 59 27.86 -21.48 -9.81
C ALA A 59 26.89 -21.58 -8.63
N CYS A 60 27.35 -21.22 -7.43
CA CYS A 60 26.53 -21.16 -6.22
C CYS A 60 25.87 -19.78 -6.03
N ALA A 61 26.08 -18.83 -6.95
CA ALA A 61 25.37 -17.56 -6.92
C ALA A 61 23.86 -17.78 -7.15
N PRO A 62 22.98 -16.99 -6.52
CA PRO A 62 21.54 -17.02 -6.76
C PRO A 62 21.22 -16.85 -8.27
N GLU A 63 20.22 -17.60 -8.78
CA GLU A 63 20.00 -17.73 -10.23
C GLU A 63 19.45 -16.50 -10.93
N ASP A 64 18.71 -15.65 -10.26
CA ASP A 64 17.68 -14.97 -11.03
C ASP A 64 18.07 -13.53 -11.32
N PHE A 65 18.65 -13.29 -12.51
CA PHE A 65 18.68 -11.94 -13.08
C PHE A 65 17.27 -11.48 -13.50
N GLU A 66 16.30 -12.39 -13.72
CA GLU A 66 14.89 -12.06 -13.99
C GLU A 66 14.13 -11.71 -12.69
N ASP A 67 14.32 -12.42 -11.56
CA ASP A 67 13.67 -12.09 -10.26
C ASP A 67 14.33 -10.92 -9.50
N LEU A 68 15.29 -10.25 -10.14
CA LEU A 68 15.96 -9.04 -9.64
C LEU A 68 15.62 -7.79 -10.46
N VAL A 69 14.90 -7.91 -11.58
CA VAL A 69 14.47 -6.75 -12.35
C VAL A 69 13.39 -6.02 -11.57
N MET A 70 13.70 -4.81 -11.11
CA MET A 70 12.73 -3.93 -10.46
C MET A 70 11.91 -3.18 -11.51
N ASP A 71 12.56 -2.77 -12.60
CA ASP A 71 11.90 -2.01 -13.66
C ASP A 71 12.63 -2.19 -15.01
N ASN A 72 11.86 -2.08 -16.08
CA ASN A 72 12.35 -2.24 -17.45
C ASN A 72 11.68 -1.21 -18.37
N ALA A 73 12.50 -0.35 -18.96
CA ALA A 73 12.05 0.70 -19.88
C ALA A 73 11.30 0.13 -21.10
N GLU A 74 11.59 -1.10 -21.54
CA GLU A 74 10.87 -1.73 -22.66
C GLU A 74 9.37 -1.90 -22.38
N TRP A 75 8.98 -2.13 -21.12
CA TRP A 75 7.56 -2.22 -20.75
C TRP A 75 6.84 -0.89 -20.98
N HIS A 76 7.49 0.22 -20.63
CA HIS A 76 6.95 1.58 -20.79
C HIS A 76 6.98 2.02 -22.25
N LEU A 77 8.06 1.73 -22.96
CA LEU A 77 8.22 2.05 -24.39
C LEU A 77 7.19 1.30 -25.26
N SER A 78 6.96 0.02 -24.98
CA SER A 78 5.93 -0.77 -25.68
C SER A 78 4.56 -0.12 -25.52
N THR A 79 4.19 0.25 -24.29
CA THR A 79 2.92 0.93 -24.03
C THR A 79 2.82 2.29 -24.74
N LEU A 80 3.88 3.09 -24.69
CA LEU A 80 3.97 4.37 -25.38
C LEU A 80 3.73 4.22 -26.89
N HIS A 81 4.38 3.25 -27.53
CA HIS A 81 4.23 2.98 -28.97
C HIS A 81 2.85 2.43 -29.34
N GLU A 82 2.33 1.49 -28.55
CA GLU A 82 1.01 0.87 -28.76
C GLU A 82 -0.12 1.91 -28.67
N LYS A 83 -0.07 2.75 -27.62
CA LYS A 83 -1.04 3.83 -27.38
C LYS A 83 -0.79 5.06 -28.24
N LYS A 84 0.38 5.16 -28.90
CA LYS A 84 0.81 6.29 -29.74
C LYS A 84 0.80 7.62 -28.97
N LEU A 85 1.31 7.59 -27.76
CA LEU A 85 1.33 8.76 -26.88
C LEU A 85 2.28 9.84 -27.43
N PRO A 86 1.92 11.12 -27.34
CA PRO A 86 2.72 12.22 -27.89
C PRO A 86 3.81 12.68 -26.90
N VAL A 87 4.63 11.74 -26.43
CA VAL A 87 5.74 11.98 -25.49
C VAL A 87 7.04 11.42 -26.07
N ASP A 88 8.17 12.05 -25.73
CA ASP A 88 9.48 11.56 -26.16
C ASP A 88 9.83 10.26 -25.44
N GLU A 89 10.44 9.29 -26.15
CA GLU A 89 10.81 7.98 -25.60
C GLU A 89 11.72 8.06 -24.37
N ILE A 90 12.48 9.15 -24.23
CA ILE A 90 13.35 9.37 -23.07
C ILE A 90 12.56 9.49 -21.76
N GLU A 91 11.28 9.85 -21.81
CA GLU A 91 10.45 9.97 -20.61
C GLU A 91 10.11 8.62 -19.97
N ALA A 92 10.23 7.51 -20.72
CA ALA A 92 10.09 6.16 -20.18
C ALA A 92 11.13 5.81 -19.10
N TYR A 93 12.20 6.61 -18.98
CA TYR A 93 13.30 6.41 -18.04
C TYR A 93 13.22 7.35 -16.83
N SER A 94 12.26 8.29 -16.81
CA SER A 94 12.26 9.43 -15.87
C SER A 94 12.11 9.00 -14.41
N HIS A 95 11.16 8.12 -14.08
CA HIS A 95 10.98 7.63 -12.70
C HIS A 95 12.11 6.70 -12.24
N MET A 96 12.67 5.89 -13.13
CA MET A 96 13.85 5.07 -12.82
C MET A 96 15.07 5.95 -12.50
N ALA A 97 15.26 7.04 -13.26
CA ALA A 97 16.33 8.01 -13.05
C ALA A 97 16.21 8.73 -11.70
N VAL A 98 14.98 9.08 -11.29
CA VAL A 98 14.70 9.68 -9.98
C VAL A 98 15.12 8.73 -8.85
N TYR A 99 14.67 7.47 -8.89
CA TYR A 99 15.00 6.49 -7.85
C TYR A 99 16.51 6.21 -7.78
N LEU A 100 17.14 5.99 -8.94
CA LEU A 100 18.58 5.73 -9.03
C LEU A 100 19.41 6.91 -8.50
N ARG A 101 19.02 8.15 -8.83
CA ARG A 101 19.68 9.37 -8.30
C ARG A 101 19.57 9.42 -6.78
N TRP A 102 18.39 9.15 -6.22
CA TRP A 102 18.18 9.15 -4.77
C TRP A 102 19.10 8.12 -4.09
N CYS A 103 19.16 6.89 -4.61
CA CYS A 103 20.03 5.84 -4.08
C CYS A 103 21.53 6.19 -4.17
N ILE A 104 22.00 6.78 -5.27
CA ILE A 104 23.39 7.23 -5.41
C ILE A 104 23.75 8.28 -4.35
N LEU A 105 22.85 9.22 -4.09
CA LEU A 105 23.06 10.31 -3.13
C LEU A 105 22.96 9.86 -1.66
N ARG A 106 22.52 8.63 -1.41
CA ARG A 106 22.44 8.02 -0.06
C ARG A 106 23.44 6.88 0.14
N ASP A 107 24.42 6.74 -0.75
CA ASP A 107 25.44 5.69 -0.68
C ASP A 107 24.83 4.26 -0.67
N LEU A 108 23.69 4.08 -1.34
CA LEU A 108 22.96 2.81 -1.39
C LEU A 108 23.37 1.90 -2.55
N MET A 109 24.37 2.29 -3.35
CA MET A 109 24.84 1.52 -4.50
C MET A 109 25.83 0.44 -4.07
N ALA A 110 25.84 -0.70 -4.76
CA ALA A 110 26.79 -1.78 -4.52
C ALA A 110 28.22 -1.35 -4.91
N ASP A 111 29.22 -1.88 -4.20
CA ASP A 111 30.63 -1.55 -4.48
C ASP A 111 31.03 -1.84 -5.93
N TRP A 112 30.49 -2.89 -6.54
CA TRP A 112 30.78 -3.23 -7.93
C TRP A 112 30.21 -2.19 -8.89
N PHE A 113 29.01 -1.68 -8.62
CA PHE A 113 28.35 -0.67 -9.43
C PHE A 113 29.13 0.65 -9.37
N ILE A 114 29.57 1.03 -8.17
CA ILE A 114 30.39 2.24 -7.96
C ILE A 114 31.73 2.13 -8.70
N ARG A 115 32.38 0.95 -8.70
CA ARG A 115 33.66 0.75 -9.41
C ARG A 115 33.49 0.81 -10.93
N GLU A 116 32.44 0.18 -11.46
CA GLU A 116 32.21 0.14 -12.91
C GLU A 116 31.79 1.50 -13.45
N TYR A 117 30.88 2.17 -12.74
CA TYR A 117 30.26 3.43 -13.18
C TYR A 117 30.73 4.65 -12.36
N GLU A 118 32.01 4.64 -11.94
CA GLU A 118 32.60 5.66 -11.06
C GLU A 118 32.37 7.08 -11.57
N THR A 119 32.53 7.29 -12.88
CA THR A 119 32.39 8.60 -13.53
C THR A 119 30.98 9.15 -13.38
N THR A 120 29.96 8.34 -13.67
CA THR A 120 28.54 8.70 -13.52
C THR A 120 28.18 8.93 -12.05
N VAL A 121 28.57 8.01 -11.16
CA VAL A 121 28.30 8.12 -9.72
C VAL A 121 28.91 9.40 -9.14
N ARG A 122 30.14 9.74 -9.52
CA ARG A 122 30.79 10.98 -9.11
C ARG A 122 30.06 12.21 -9.66
N ALA A 123 29.66 12.20 -10.93
CA ALA A 123 28.91 13.31 -11.52
C ALA A 123 27.59 13.57 -10.78
N VAL A 124 26.83 12.52 -10.44
CA VAL A 124 25.59 12.66 -9.64
C VAL A 124 25.88 13.25 -8.27
N LYS A 125 26.97 12.84 -7.59
CA LYS A 125 27.31 13.36 -6.26
C LYS A 125 27.78 14.81 -6.28
N GLU A 126 28.52 15.22 -7.30
CA GLU A 126 29.09 16.56 -7.41
C GLU A 126 28.11 17.57 -8.02
N HIS A 127 27.32 17.12 -8.99
CA HIS A 127 26.44 17.93 -9.85
C HIS A 127 25.10 17.22 -10.08
N PRO A 128 24.31 16.97 -9.02
CA PRO A 128 23.11 16.14 -9.11
C PRO A 128 22.03 16.71 -10.03
N ALA A 129 21.86 18.03 -10.06
CA ALA A 129 20.84 18.70 -10.88
C ALA A 129 21.25 18.80 -12.36
N GLU A 130 22.54 18.80 -12.65
CA GLU A 130 23.07 18.88 -14.00
C GLU A 130 23.29 17.49 -14.64
N THR A 131 23.20 16.41 -13.86
CA THR A 131 23.46 15.05 -14.33
C THR A 131 22.17 14.32 -14.67
N ASP A 132 21.81 14.30 -15.96
CA ASP A 132 20.68 13.50 -16.46
C ASP A 132 21.06 12.01 -16.53
N LEU A 133 20.38 11.18 -15.72
CA LEU A 133 20.61 9.73 -15.67
C LEU A 133 19.82 8.94 -16.72
N ARG A 134 18.88 9.55 -17.46
CA ARG A 134 18.06 8.84 -18.46
C ARG A 134 18.90 8.28 -19.62
N PRO A 135 19.87 9.02 -20.20
CA PRO A 135 20.78 8.45 -21.20
C PRO A 135 21.65 7.33 -20.64
N PHE A 136 22.13 7.46 -19.40
CA PHE A 136 22.92 6.43 -18.74
C PHE A 136 22.11 5.14 -18.54
N LEU A 137 20.86 5.25 -18.07
CA LEU A 137 19.94 4.12 -17.96
C LEU A 137 19.71 3.44 -19.30
N ARG A 138 19.46 4.20 -20.36
CA ARG A 138 19.23 3.67 -21.71
C ARG A 138 20.46 2.97 -22.28
N ASP A 139 21.61 3.64 -22.25
CA ASP A 139 22.78 3.24 -23.04
C ASP A 139 23.68 2.26 -22.28
N GLU A 140 23.95 2.53 -21.00
CA GLU A 140 24.91 1.76 -20.19
C GLU A 140 24.25 0.68 -19.33
N LEU A 141 23.02 0.92 -18.86
CA LEU A 141 22.23 -0.06 -18.10
C LEU A 141 21.19 -0.79 -18.96
N HIS A 142 21.19 -0.53 -20.28
CA HIS A 142 20.32 -1.17 -21.27
C HIS A 142 18.81 -1.09 -20.92
N GLY A 143 18.41 -0.03 -20.23
CA GLY A 143 17.03 0.24 -19.82
C GLY A 143 16.51 -0.64 -18.69
N ILE A 144 17.37 -1.33 -17.95
CA ILE A 144 16.95 -2.23 -16.87
C ILE A 144 17.46 -1.70 -15.53
N LEU A 145 16.56 -1.54 -14.57
CA LEU A 145 16.89 -1.27 -13.17
C LEU A 145 16.82 -2.57 -12.38
N MET A 146 17.94 -2.99 -11.78
CA MET A 146 18.03 -4.25 -11.06
C MET A 146 18.33 -4.06 -9.57
N ARG A 147 17.71 -4.87 -8.72
CA ARG A 147 17.96 -4.90 -7.27
C ARG A 147 19.43 -5.18 -6.94
N GLY A 148 20.15 -5.89 -7.81
CA GLY A 148 21.59 -6.16 -7.68
C GLY A 148 22.51 -4.94 -7.83
N PHE A 149 22.00 -3.80 -8.30
CA PHE A 149 22.77 -2.55 -8.39
C PHE A 149 23.01 -1.91 -7.02
N PHE A 150 22.20 -2.28 -6.03
CA PHE A 150 22.23 -1.69 -4.70
C PHE A 150 23.03 -2.55 -3.71
N ASN A 151 23.57 -1.90 -2.68
CA ASN A 151 24.18 -2.61 -1.55
C ASN A 151 23.09 -3.34 -0.74
N ALA A 152 23.48 -4.08 0.30
CA ALA A 152 22.51 -4.88 1.08
C ALA A 152 21.34 -4.04 1.65
N GLU A 153 21.61 -2.81 2.06
CA GLU A 153 20.61 -1.92 2.65
C GLU A 153 19.68 -1.33 1.58
N GLY A 154 20.26 -0.83 0.48
CA GLY A 154 19.49 -0.34 -0.66
C GLY A 154 18.65 -1.42 -1.32
N ALA A 155 19.16 -2.65 -1.40
CA ALA A 155 18.42 -3.80 -1.92
C ALA A 155 17.26 -4.21 -1.00
N ALA A 156 17.45 -4.15 0.32
CA ALA A 156 16.39 -4.42 1.28
C ALA A 156 15.26 -3.37 1.23
N PHE A 157 15.62 -2.09 1.11
CA PHE A 157 14.63 -1.02 0.93
C PHE A 157 13.94 -1.10 -0.42
N ALA A 158 14.67 -1.37 -1.51
CA ALA A 158 14.08 -1.59 -2.83
C ALA A 158 13.07 -2.76 -2.81
N HIS A 159 13.37 -3.85 -2.09
CA HIS A 159 12.42 -4.94 -1.93
C HIS A 159 11.18 -4.52 -1.13
N TYR A 160 11.33 -3.69 -0.11
CA TYR A 160 10.21 -3.19 0.70
C TYR A 160 9.33 -2.21 -0.07
N TYR A 161 9.92 -1.30 -0.85
CA TYR A 161 9.22 -0.13 -1.41
C TYR A 161 9.01 -0.19 -2.92
N TYR A 162 9.94 -0.75 -3.69
CA TYR A 162 9.78 -0.87 -5.14
C TYR A 162 8.99 -2.13 -5.51
N ASP A 163 9.33 -3.26 -4.87
CA ASP A 163 8.66 -4.55 -5.06
C ASP A 163 7.43 -4.71 -4.12
N GLY A 164 7.22 -3.76 -3.20
CA GLY A 164 6.18 -3.81 -2.18
C GLY A 164 4.78 -3.43 -2.65
N GLU A 165 3.78 -3.88 -1.88
CA GLU A 165 2.36 -3.56 -2.10
C GLU A 165 1.99 -2.16 -1.56
N ALA A 166 2.45 -1.83 -0.34
CA ALA A 166 2.21 -0.54 0.30
C ALA A 166 3.22 -0.30 1.44
N PRO A 167 4.11 0.72 1.32
CA PRO A 167 4.23 1.66 0.19
C PRO A 167 4.75 0.98 -1.09
N SER A 168 4.52 1.63 -2.24
CA SER A 168 4.87 1.11 -3.58
C SER A 168 5.35 2.23 -4.49
N TYR A 169 6.62 2.22 -4.90
CA TYR A 169 7.22 3.29 -5.70
C TYR A 169 6.47 3.54 -7.03
N PRO A 170 6.08 2.52 -7.82
CA PRO A 170 5.24 2.74 -8.99
C PRO A 170 3.89 3.39 -8.65
N SER A 171 3.28 3.01 -7.54
CA SER A 171 2.00 3.61 -7.10
C SER A 171 2.16 5.06 -6.67
N ASP A 172 3.31 5.42 -6.09
CA ASP A 172 3.67 6.79 -5.74
C ASP A 172 3.97 7.67 -6.94
N VAL A 173 4.61 7.10 -7.97
CA VAL A 173 4.82 7.79 -9.26
C VAL A 173 3.47 8.15 -9.88
N ASP A 174 2.50 7.25 -9.81
CA ASP A 174 1.13 7.50 -10.23
C ASP A 174 0.40 8.54 -9.36
N ASP A 175 0.49 8.43 -8.04
CA ASP A 175 -0.13 9.37 -7.09
C ASP A 175 0.47 10.78 -7.27
N HIS A 176 1.78 10.88 -7.54
CA HIS A 176 2.47 12.12 -7.90
C HIS A 176 1.92 12.71 -9.20
N ALA A 177 1.76 11.90 -10.25
CA ALA A 177 1.18 12.34 -11.51
C ALA A 177 -0.27 12.84 -11.32
N LEU A 178 -1.07 12.15 -10.51
CA LEU A 178 -2.43 12.57 -10.15
C LEU A 178 -2.41 13.92 -9.40
N ALA A 179 -1.52 14.10 -8.44
CA ALA A 179 -1.38 15.35 -7.70
C ALA A 179 -0.89 16.50 -8.60
N TYR A 180 0.02 16.22 -9.54
CA TYR A 180 0.59 17.21 -10.44
C TYR A 180 -0.43 17.73 -11.46
N PHE A 181 -1.20 16.82 -12.07
CA PHE A 181 -2.14 17.16 -13.15
C PHE A 181 -3.59 17.40 -12.69
N GLY A 182 -3.96 16.89 -11.52
CA GLY A 182 -5.33 16.83 -11.05
C GLY A 182 -6.16 15.73 -11.72
N ALA A 183 -7.24 15.33 -11.06
CA ALA A 183 -8.06 14.18 -11.48
C ALA A 183 -8.62 14.29 -12.91
N GLU A 184 -9.04 15.49 -13.34
CA GLU A 184 -9.63 15.67 -14.68
C GLU A 184 -8.64 15.28 -15.79
N LYS A 185 -7.37 15.69 -15.66
CA LYS A 185 -6.35 15.40 -16.67
C LYS A 185 -5.74 14.01 -16.47
N TYR A 186 -5.55 13.57 -15.22
CA TYR A 186 -5.04 12.22 -14.90
C TYR A 186 -5.91 11.11 -15.54
N TYR A 187 -7.24 11.19 -15.40
CA TYR A 187 -8.17 10.21 -15.98
C TYR A 187 -8.58 10.53 -17.42
N SER A 188 -7.84 11.38 -18.13
CA SER A 188 -8.18 11.78 -19.49
C SER A 188 -7.73 10.74 -20.52
N LYS A 189 -8.42 10.70 -21.66
CA LYS A 189 -8.00 9.92 -22.83
C LYS A 189 -6.68 10.39 -23.46
N GLU A 190 -6.21 11.60 -23.11
CA GLU A 190 -4.93 12.12 -23.58
C GLU A 190 -3.76 11.33 -22.97
N PHE A 191 -3.87 11.00 -21.69
CA PHE A 191 -2.84 10.26 -20.96
C PHE A 191 -3.02 8.75 -21.04
N ASP A 192 -4.26 8.28 -21.24
CA ASP A 192 -4.58 6.86 -21.45
C ASP A 192 -3.93 5.93 -20.41
N ASP A 193 -4.10 6.26 -19.13
CA ASP A 193 -3.53 5.60 -17.95
C ASP A 193 -2.00 5.71 -17.78
N GLU A 194 -1.28 6.47 -18.62
CA GLU A 194 0.18 6.67 -18.53
C GLU A 194 0.57 8.11 -18.12
N ALA A 195 -0.18 8.71 -17.19
CA ALA A 195 -0.01 10.13 -16.82
C ALA A 195 1.42 10.47 -16.34
N TYR A 196 2.12 9.52 -15.72
CA TYR A 196 3.49 9.71 -15.23
C TYR A 196 4.50 10.00 -16.36
N LEU A 197 4.29 9.47 -17.57
CA LEU A 197 5.15 9.74 -18.74
C LEU A 197 5.09 11.20 -19.21
N PHE A 198 4.04 11.94 -18.82
CA PHE A 198 3.85 13.34 -19.18
C PHE A 198 4.41 14.30 -18.13
N VAL A 199 4.80 13.82 -16.95
CA VAL A 199 5.35 14.67 -15.89
C VAL A 199 6.73 15.15 -16.34
N PRO A 200 6.98 16.48 -16.40
CA PRO A 200 8.27 16.99 -16.85
C PRO A 200 9.43 16.50 -15.98
N PHE A 201 10.48 15.98 -16.62
CA PHE A 201 11.71 15.62 -15.92
C PHE A 201 12.52 16.87 -15.53
N ASP A 202 12.26 17.38 -14.34
CA ASP A 202 12.92 18.56 -13.77
C ASP A 202 13.27 18.39 -12.28
N GLU A 203 13.95 19.39 -11.70
CA GLU A 203 14.30 19.37 -10.26
C GLU A 203 13.09 19.44 -9.33
N ARG A 204 11.91 19.84 -9.83
CA ARG A 204 10.68 19.79 -9.04
C ARG A 204 10.21 18.35 -8.91
N LEU A 205 10.14 17.60 -10.00
CA LEU A 205 9.86 16.16 -9.98
C LEU A 205 10.82 15.43 -9.04
N TYR A 206 12.14 15.64 -9.21
CA TYR A 206 13.12 14.99 -8.35
C TYR A 206 12.92 15.33 -6.88
N ARG A 207 12.76 16.60 -6.51
CA ARG A 207 12.58 17.01 -5.11
C ARG A 207 11.32 16.39 -4.49
N GLU A 208 10.18 16.49 -5.18
CA GLU A 208 8.89 15.99 -4.66
C GLU A 208 8.91 14.47 -4.48
N MET A 209 9.46 13.73 -5.45
CA MET A 209 9.62 12.27 -5.33
C MET A 209 10.70 11.89 -4.30
N ALA A 210 11.81 12.61 -4.21
CA ALA A 210 12.86 12.33 -3.22
C ALA A 210 12.36 12.53 -1.78
N GLU A 211 11.53 13.57 -1.53
CA GLU A 211 10.87 13.77 -0.25
C GLU A 211 9.94 12.60 0.11
N LEU A 212 9.22 12.06 -0.88
CA LEU A 212 8.36 10.89 -0.72
C LEU A 212 9.18 9.63 -0.38
N ILE A 213 10.21 9.33 -1.18
CA ILE A 213 11.13 8.20 -0.95
C ILE A 213 11.76 8.30 0.45
N GLU A 214 12.19 9.48 0.88
CA GLU A 214 12.79 9.69 2.21
C GLU A 214 11.79 9.41 3.34
N ARG A 215 10.52 9.80 3.20
CA ARG A 215 9.49 9.46 4.20
C ARG A 215 9.30 7.95 4.32
N HIS A 216 9.23 7.23 3.20
CA HIS A 216 9.10 5.77 3.19
C HIS A 216 10.34 5.11 3.80
N TRP A 217 11.54 5.64 3.53
CA TRP A 217 12.77 5.18 4.15
C TRP A 217 12.74 5.33 5.68
N ASP A 218 12.38 6.50 6.18
CA ASP A 218 12.32 6.78 7.61
C ASP A 218 11.25 5.94 8.32
N ALA A 219 10.10 5.71 7.68
CA ALA A 219 9.05 4.85 8.21
C ALA A 219 9.48 3.37 8.21
N TRP A 220 10.09 2.90 7.13
CA TRP A 220 10.65 1.54 7.03
C TRP A 220 11.66 1.27 8.14
N LYS A 221 12.60 2.19 8.36
CA LYS A 221 13.60 2.09 9.44
C LYS A 221 12.96 2.00 10.81
N ARG A 222 12.04 2.93 11.13
CA ARG A 222 11.34 2.96 12.42
C ARG A 222 10.54 1.68 12.66
N ASN A 223 9.80 1.22 11.64
CA ASN A 223 9.05 -0.01 11.75
C ASN A 223 9.96 -1.23 11.91
N ALA A 224 11.05 -1.34 11.16
CA ALA A 224 11.98 -2.47 11.22
C ALA A 224 12.71 -2.57 12.58
N GLU A 225 13.02 -1.46 13.23
CA GLU A 225 13.66 -1.43 14.56
C GLU A 225 12.71 -1.89 15.67
N GLU A 226 11.41 -1.65 15.49
CA GLU A 226 10.38 -1.88 16.49
C GLU A 226 9.45 -3.06 16.19
N GLN A 227 9.71 -3.79 15.09
CA GLN A 227 8.84 -4.83 14.59
C GLN A 227 8.83 -6.02 15.55
N VAL A 228 7.64 -6.35 16.03
CA VAL A 228 7.35 -7.70 16.50
C VAL A 228 6.60 -8.35 15.35
N ASP A 229 7.26 -9.26 14.64
CA ASP A 229 6.57 -10.12 13.69
C ASP A 229 5.48 -10.87 14.47
N ALA A 230 4.23 -10.53 14.18
CA ALA A 230 3.07 -10.98 14.93
C ALA A 230 2.05 -11.50 13.94
N ASP A 231 1.87 -12.83 13.96
CA ASP A 231 0.78 -13.48 13.27
C ASP A 231 -0.56 -12.80 13.63
N PRO A 232 -1.53 -12.75 12.69
CA PRO A 232 -2.85 -12.23 12.99
C PRO A 232 -3.46 -12.97 14.19
N SER A 233 -4.12 -12.24 15.09
CA SER A 233 -4.87 -12.84 16.19
C SER A 233 -6.07 -13.65 15.68
N ASP A 234 -6.60 -14.56 16.50
CA ASP A 234 -7.77 -15.38 16.13
C ASP A 234 -8.96 -14.52 15.70
N VAL A 235 -9.22 -13.40 16.39
CA VAL A 235 -10.27 -12.44 16.02
C VAL A 235 -10.00 -11.74 14.69
N ALA A 236 -8.74 -11.44 14.37
CA ALA A 236 -8.38 -10.87 13.07
C ALA A 236 -8.59 -11.89 11.94
N ILE A 237 -8.18 -13.14 12.16
CA ILE A 237 -8.40 -14.26 11.22
C ILE A 237 -9.91 -14.45 10.98
N ALA A 238 -10.71 -14.52 12.03
CA ALA A 238 -12.15 -14.69 11.94
C ALA A 238 -12.82 -13.51 11.22
N THR A 239 -12.42 -12.28 11.52
CA THR A 239 -12.90 -11.07 10.83
C THR A 239 -12.60 -11.12 9.33
N MET A 240 -11.38 -11.53 8.94
CA MET A 240 -11.02 -11.71 7.52
C MET A 240 -11.86 -12.82 6.85
N GLN A 241 -12.10 -13.94 7.53
CA GLN A 241 -12.96 -15.01 7.03
C GLN A 241 -14.41 -14.55 6.85
N TYR A 242 -14.94 -13.78 7.80
CA TYR A 242 -16.28 -13.18 7.73
C TYR A 242 -16.42 -12.20 6.55
N LEU A 243 -15.43 -11.34 6.34
CA LEU A 243 -15.40 -10.44 5.17
C LEU A 243 -15.42 -11.22 3.86
N ASN A 244 -14.72 -12.36 3.80
CA ASN A 244 -14.69 -13.25 2.65
C ASN A 244 -15.85 -14.25 2.55
N ALA A 245 -16.78 -14.28 3.51
CA ALA A 245 -18.00 -15.09 3.45
C ALA A 245 -19.04 -14.51 2.46
N SER A 246 -18.68 -14.37 1.18
CA SER A 246 -19.59 -13.89 0.13
C SER A 246 -19.27 -14.47 -1.25
N ARG A 247 -20.13 -14.17 -2.23
CA ARG A 247 -19.89 -14.52 -3.65
C ARG A 247 -18.82 -13.63 -4.32
N ALA A 248 -18.46 -12.50 -3.72
CA ALA A 248 -17.43 -11.59 -4.18
C ALA A 248 -16.43 -11.33 -3.05
N SER A 249 -15.31 -12.05 -3.08
CA SER A 249 -14.28 -11.96 -2.03
C SER A 249 -13.71 -10.55 -1.93
N CYS A 250 -13.46 -10.11 -0.70
CA CYS A 250 -12.70 -8.90 -0.45
C CYS A 250 -11.21 -9.18 -0.75
N SER A 251 -10.48 -8.18 -1.25
CA SER A 251 -9.02 -8.20 -1.17
C SER A 251 -8.62 -7.66 0.20
N LEU A 252 -7.95 -8.49 0.98
CA LEU A 252 -7.62 -8.23 2.39
C LEU A 252 -6.10 -8.28 2.58
N MET A 253 -5.59 -7.35 3.37
CA MET A 253 -4.21 -7.36 3.86
C MET A 253 -4.23 -7.09 5.36
N TYR A 254 -3.49 -7.87 6.14
CA TYR A 254 -3.31 -7.62 7.56
C TYR A 254 -1.98 -6.90 7.80
N LEU A 255 -1.99 -5.91 8.70
CA LEU A 255 -0.78 -5.30 9.23
C LEU A 255 -0.77 -5.40 10.76
N PRO A 256 0.35 -5.85 11.37
CA PRO A 256 0.52 -5.82 12.81
C PRO A 256 0.63 -4.38 13.32
N PRO A 257 0.72 -4.15 14.65
CA PRO A 257 1.00 -2.83 15.20
C PRO A 257 2.29 -2.23 14.62
N LEU A 258 2.18 -1.01 14.08
CA LEU A 258 3.30 -0.27 13.48
C LEU A 258 3.67 0.93 14.34
N ALA A 259 4.97 1.26 14.38
CA ALA A 259 5.46 2.49 15.00
C ALA A 259 5.25 3.71 14.10
N ASP A 260 5.17 3.51 12.78
CA ASP A 260 4.82 4.51 11.79
C ASP A 260 3.74 3.96 10.83
N ASP A 261 2.67 4.72 10.63
CA ASP A 261 1.48 4.31 9.87
C ASP A 261 1.60 4.51 8.35
N ASP A 262 2.76 4.90 7.85
CA ASP A 262 3.02 5.10 6.43
C ASP A 262 2.57 3.93 5.52
N PRO A 263 2.73 2.63 5.87
CA PRO A 263 2.16 1.54 5.08
C PRO A 263 0.64 1.57 4.96
N ILE A 264 -0.05 1.91 6.05
CA ILE A 264 -1.53 2.01 6.10
C ILE A 264 -1.99 3.21 5.26
N ALA A 265 -1.34 4.36 5.45
CA ALA A 265 -1.66 5.58 4.72
C ALA A 265 -1.43 5.44 3.21
N SER A 266 -0.31 4.82 2.82
CA SER A 266 0.05 4.55 1.42
C SER A 266 -0.96 3.61 0.78
N TRP A 267 -1.26 2.46 1.42
CA TRP A 267 -2.26 1.53 0.93
C TRP A 267 -3.62 2.21 0.72
N TYR A 268 -4.05 3.02 1.68
CA TYR A 268 -5.34 3.70 1.62
C TYR A 268 -5.38 4.73 0.49
N SER A 269 -4.28 5.46 0.25
CA SER A 269 -4.14 6.38 -0.89
C SER A 269 -4.30 5.64 -2.22
N TYR A 270 -3.50 4.60 -2.43
CA TYR A 270 -3.49 3.84 -3.69
C TYR A 270 -4.85 3.18 -3.95
N ALA A 271 -5.41 2.54 -2.93
CA ALA A 271 -6.72 1.90 -3.05
C ALA A 271 -7.83 2.90 -3.32
N THR A 272 -7.74 4.13 -2.78
CA THR A 272 -8.70 5.21 -3.06
C THR A 272 -8.57 5.72 -4.50
N ARG A 273 -7.36 5.86 -5.03
CA ARG A 273 -7.11 6.30 -6.42
C ARG A 273 -7.75 5.36 -7.44
N THR A 274 -7.76 4.05 -7.18
CA THR A 274 -8.33 3.06 -8.11
C THR A 274 -9.76 2.62 -7.76
N ALA A 275 -10.29 3.02 -6.59
CA ALA A 275 -11.57 2.56 -6.05
C ALA A 275 -12.75 2.61 -7.04
N ALA A 276 -12.93 3.76 -7.70
CA ALA A 276 -14.05 3.97 -8.62
C ALA A 276 -13.93 3.12 -9.89
N ARG A 277 -12.70 2.92 -10.40
CA ARG A 277 -12.41 2.08 -11.58
C ARG A 277 -12.66 0.61 -11.26
N ASP A 278 -12.18 0.17 -10.10
CA ASP A 278 -12.19 -1.24 -9.69
C ASP A 278 -13.54 -1.64 -9.06
N GLY A 279 -14.44 -0.68 -8.80
CA GLY A 279 -15.73 -0.94 -8.19
C GLY A 279 -15.62 -1.42 -6.74
N ILE A 280 -14.66 -0.87 -6.00
CA ILE A 280 -14.36 -1.21 -4.61
C ILE A 280 -14.47 0.01 -3.70
N VAL A 281 -14.58 -0.24 -2.40
CA VAL A 281 -14.45 0.78 -1.35
C VAL A 281 -13.36 0.34 -0.38
N PRO A 282 -12.26 1.10 -0.22
CA PRO A 282 -11.22 0.77 0.74
C PRO A 282 -11.65 1.16 2.16
N VAL A 283 -11.47 0.24 3.11
CA VAL A 283 -11.76 0.46 4.53
C VAL A 283 -10.63 -0.11 5.37
N ILE A 284 -10.20 0.65 6.38
CA ILE A 284 -9.26 0.23 7.43
C ILE A 284 -10.09 -0.26 8.62
N ILE A 285 -9.89 -1.50 9.03
CA ILE A 285 -10.68 -2.14 10.08
C ILE A 285 -9.76 -2.50 11.23
N VAL A 286 -10.10 -2.08 12.45
CA VAL A 286 -9.40 -2.52 13.68
C VAL A 286 -10.17 -3.71 14.27
N PRO A 287 -9.68 -4.96 14.12
CA PRO A 287 -10.36 -6.12 14.68
C PRO A 287 -10.29 -6.11 16.21
N SER A 288 -11.41 -6.43 16.85
CA SER A 288 -11.52 -6.65 18.29
C SER A 288 -12.70 -7.56 18.59
N ASP A 289 -12.73 -8.15 19.79
CA ASP A 289 -13.79 -9.06 20.22
C ASP A 289 -15.17 -8.37 20.19
N THR A 290 -15.22 -7.09 20.59
CA THR A 290 -16.44 -6.28 20.56
C THR A 290 -16.90 -5.99 19.13
N LEU A 291 -15.98 -5.69 18.21
CA LEU A 291 -16.35 -5.52 16.81
C LEU A 291 -16.84 -6.86 16.23
N TRP A 292 -16.17 -7.96 16.53
CA TRP A 292 -16.56 -9.31 16.10
C TRP A 292 -17.97 -9.68 16.54
N GLU A 293 -18.28 -9.47 17.83
CA GLU A 293 -19.61 -9.67 18.39
C GLU A 293 -20.66 -8.85 17.63
N ALA A 294 -20.41 -7.55 17.42
CA ALA A 294 -21.32 -6.68 16.67
C ALA A 294 -21.58 -7.19 15.24
N LEU A 295 -20.53 -7.61 14.51
CA LEU A 295 -20.65 -8.08 13.14
C LEU A 295 -21.46 -9.38 13.03
N THR A 296 -21.24 -10.32 13.94
CA THR A 296 -21.91 -11.63 13.93
C THR A 296 -23.34 -11.53 14.43
N MET A 297 -23.61 -10.77 15.51
CA MET A 297 -24.95 -10.52 16.02
C MET A 297 -25.84 -9.83 14.99
N ASN A 298 -25.36 -8.73 14.40
CA ASN A 298 -26.17 -7.97 13.44
C ASN A 298 -26.41 -8.72 12.13
N ALA A 299 -25.55 -9.68 11.79
CA ALA A 299 -25.77 -10.59 10.67
C ALA A 299 -26.61 -11.83 11.02
N GLU A 300 -26.99 -12.01 12.30
CA GLU A 300 -27.65 -13.22 12.82
C GLU A 300 -26.81 -14.49 12.53
N ALA A 301 -25.49 -14.37 12.61
CA ALA A 301 -24.51 -15.38 12.19
C ALA A 301 -23.72 -15.98 13.36
N GLU A 302 -24.10 -15.66 14.60
CA GLU A 302 -23.47 -16.21 15.81
C GLU A 302 -23.53 -17.74 15.82
N LYS A 303 -22.43 -18.38 16.20
CA LYS A 303 -22.34 -19.83 16.31
C LYS A 303 -21.34 -20.21 17.40
N GLY A 304 -21.68 -21.19 18.24
CA GLY A 304 -20.79 -21.62 19.33
C GLY A 304 -20.68 -20.57 20.44
N ALA A 305 -19.58 -20.60 21.20
CA ALA A 305 -19.26 -19.53 22.13
C ALA A 305 -18.52 -18.41 21.38
N PHE A 306 -18.70 -17.14 21.79
CA PHE A 306 -18.06 -15.99 21.14
C PHE A 306 -16.52 -16.08 21.13
N GLU A 307 -15.94 -16.64 22.19
CA GLU A 307 -14.49 -16.86 22.34
C GLU A 307 -13.92 -17.85 21.31
N ASP A 308 -14.76 -18.68 20.70
CA ASP A 308 -14.34 -19.65 19.67
C ASP A 308 -14.22 -19.00 18.28
N TYR A 309 -14.69 -17.76 18.12
CA TYR A 309 -14.76 -17.02 16.84
C TYR A 309 -15.40 -17.81 15.68
N GLU A 310 -16.29 -18.76 15.99
CA GLU A 310 -17.09 -19.46 15.00
C GLU A 310 -18.27 -18.60 14.53
N PHE A 311 -18.64 -18.73 13.26
CA PHE A 311 -19.81 -18.08 12.70
C PHE A 311 -20.48 -18.93 11.62
N ASP A 312 -21.76 -18.68 11.36
CA ASP A 312 -22.51 -19.28 10.27
C ASP A 312 -22.30 -18.44 8.99
N ALA A 313 -21.41 -18.91 8.10
CA ALA A 313 -21.13 -18.25 6.83
C ALA A 313 -22.36 -18.17 5.90
N ASP A 314 -23.27 -19.16 5.96
CA ASP A 314 -24.50 -19.14 5.16
C ASP A 314 -25.46 -18.06 5.68
N ALA A 315 -25.50 -17.84 7.00
CA ALA A 315 -26.25 -16.74 7.60
C ALA A 315 -25.70 -15.37 7.16
N VAL A 316 -24.37 -15.20 7.10
CA VAL A 316 -23.73 -13.98 6.58
C VAL A 316 -24.09 -13.72 5.12
N ILE A 317 -24.02 -14.75 4.27
CA ILE A 317 -24.40 -14.66 2.85
C ILE A 317 -25.88 -14.27 2.75
N ALA A 318 -26.76 -14.95 3.49
CA ALA A 318 -28.18 -14.66 3.50
C ALA A 318 -28.46 -13.24 4.01
N TYR A 319 -27.74 -12.75 5.02
CA TYR A 319 -27.84 -11.39 5.54
C TYR A 319 -27.50 -10.37 4.46
N ARG A 320 -26.35 -10.54 3.78
CA ARG A 320 -25.91 -9.67 2.68
C ARG A 320 -26.93 -9.63 1.55
N GLU A 321 -27.46 -10.78 1.14
CA GLU A 321 -28.51 -10.87 0.12
C GLU A 321 -29.81 -10.16 0.55
N ARG A 322 -30.24 -10.33 1.81
CA ARG A 322 -31.41 -9.60 2.37
C ARG A 322 -31.19 -8.10 2.36
N MET A 323 -30.02 -7.63 2.76
CA MET A 323 -29.70 -6.20 2.86
C MET A 323 -29.56 -5.54 1.49
N ALA A 324 -28.98 -6.23 0.50
CA ALA A 324 -28.85 -5.72 -0.87
C ALA A 324 -30.22 -5.45 -1.54
N GLN A 325 -31.28 -6.15 -1.13
CA GLN A 325 -32.64 -5.96 -1.65
C GLN A 325 -33.44 -4.89 -0.91
N LYS A 326 -33.00 -4.45 0.28
CA LYS A 326 -33.73 -3.45 1.07
C LYS A 326 -33.57 -2.07 0.46
N LEU A 327 -34.69 -1.34 0.38
CA LEU A 327 -34.67 0.07 0.01
C LEU A 327 -33.95 0.89 1.09
N VAL A 328 -32.85 1.55 0.72
CA VAL A 328 -32.15 2.50 1.60
C VAL A 328 -33.06 3.70 1.88
N LYS A 329 -33.34 3.95 3.16
CA LYS A 329 -34.20 5.05 3.65
C LYS A 329 -33.59 6.43 3.37
N ASP A 330 -34.37 7.48 3.63
CA ASP A 330 -33.90 8.87 3.56
C ASP A 330 -33.05 9.21 4.80
N GLY A 331 -31.74 9.29 4.60
CA GLY A 331 -30.78 9.62 5.66
C GLY A 331 -31.01 10.99 6.29
N LYS A 332 -31.39 12.00 5.51
CA LYS A 332 -31.67 13.33 6.05
C LYS A 332 -32.86 13.30 6.99
N LYS A 333 -33.91 12.55 6.65
CA LYS A 333 -35.07 12.38 7.52
C LYS A 333 -34.69 11.71 8.84
N ILE A 334 -33.83 10.68 8.79
CA ILE A 334 -33.33 10.01 10.00
C ILE A 334 -32.57 11.00 10.89
N LEU A 335 -31.65 11.79 10.31
CA LEU A 335 -30.91 12.81 11.04
C LEU A 335 -31.83 13.86 11.66
N MET A 336 -32.88 14.31 10.96
CA MET A 336 -33.81 15.29 11.50
C MET A 336 -34.67 14.74 12.64
N THR A 337 -35.03 13.45 12.61
CA THR A 337 -35.68 12.79 13.75
C THR A 337 -34.74 12.76 14.95
N ARG A 338 -33.51 12.28 14.77
CA ARG A 338 -32.51 12.21 15.85
C ARG A 338 -32.16 13.58 16.40
N ARG A 339 -32.09 14.59 15.54
CA ARG A 339 -31.87 15.99 15.94
C ARG A 339 -32.90 16.47 16.96
N ALA A 340 -34.15 16.03 16.87
CA ALA A 340 -35.20 16.42 17.80
C ALA A 340 -35.01 15.80 19.21
N GLU A 341 -34.17 14.78 19.33
CA GLU A 341 -33.84 14.09 20.59
C GLU A 341 -32.62 14.72 21.27
N ARG A 342 -31.91 15.64 20.59
CA ARG A 342 -30.69 16.29 21.10
C ARG A 342 -30.99 17.46 22.02
N THR A 343 -30.15 17.62 23.05
CA THR A 343 -30.36 18.55 24.17
C THR A 343 -29.43 19.77 24.14
N GLU A 344 -28.27 19.68 23.49
CA GLU A 344 -27.29 20.79 23.42
C GLU A 344 -27.75 21.95 22.52
N ASP A 345 -27.18 23.14 22.78
CA ASP A 345 -27.40 24.32 21.96
C ASP A 345 -26.82 24.13 20.55
N MET A 346 -27.72 23.92 19.59
CA MET A 346 -27.38 23.78 18.17
C MET A 346 -27.20 25.12 17.44
N THR A 347 -27.22 26.25 18.16
CA THR A 347 -26.96 27.57 17.58
C THR A 347 -25.48 27.70 17.19
N VAL A 348 -25.22 27.68 15.89
CA VAL A 348 -23.86 27.85 15.35
C VAL A 348 -23.47 29.32 15.36
N LYS A 349 -22.40 29.63 16.08
CA LYS A 349 -21.73 30.94 16.13
C LYS A 349 -20.40 30.84 15.41
N GLU A 350 -19.84 31.99 15.04
CA GLU A 350 -18.50 32.04 14.46
C GLU A 350 -17.46 31.54 15.47
N SER A 351 -16.56 30.67 15.01
CA SER A 351 -15.50 30.05 15.80
C SER A 351 -14.25 29.89 14.95
N THR A 352 -13.08 29.96 15.61
CA THR A 352 -11.76 29.68 15.02
C THR A 352 -11.02 28.57 15.78
N MET A 353 -11.72 27.88 16.69
CA MET A 353 -11.17 26.87 17.59
C MET A 353 -11.25 25.44 17.04
N GLY A 354 -11.76 25.27 15.82
CA GLY A 354 -11.91 23.98 15.16
C GLY A 354 -10.56 23.45 14.68
N ASP A 355 -10.29 22.19 15.02
CA ASP A 355 -9.11 21.44 14.61
C ASP A 355 -9.21 20.96 13.16
N THR A 356 -8.07 20.91 12.49
CA THR A 356 -7.92 20.34 11.14
C THR A 356 -7.64 18.84 11.25
N ASN A 357 -8.34 18.04 10.44
CA ASN A 357 -8.14 16.61 10.34
C ASN A 357 -8.07 16.16 8.87
N ASP A 358 -6.86 15.88 8.40
CA ASP A 358 -6.58 15.59 6.99
C ASP A 358 -6.18 14.14 6.73
N ARG A 359 -6.03 13.34 7.79
CA ARG A 359 -5.70 11.91 7.67
C ARG A 359 -6.48 11.08 8.69
N PRO A 360 -6.93 9.87 8.33
CA PRO A 360 -7.60 9.00 9.28
C PRO A 360 -6.66 8.68 10.47
N ILE A 361 -7.19 8.68 11.69
CA ILE A 361 -6.38 8.44 12.91
C ILE A 361 -7.02 7.48 13.90
N GLY A 362 -8.26 7.04 13.66
CA GLY A 362 -9.01 6.16 14.56
C GLY A 362 -8.36 4.78 14.80
N TYR A 363 -7.34 4.42 14.02
CA TYR A 363 -6.56 3.19 14.21
C TYR A 363 -5.29 3.38 15.06
N TRP A 364 -5.01 4.58 15.58
CA TRP A 364 -3.87 4.81 16.47
C TRP A 364 -4.18 4.46 17.92
N ASN A 365 -3.29 3.70 18.54
CA ASN A 365 -3.29 3.44 19.97
C ASN A 365 -2.35 4.44 20.68
N TYR A 366 -2.93 5.43 21.33
CA TYR A 366 -2.16 6.46 22.04
C TYR A 366 -1.50 5.97 23.32
N GLU A 367 -1.91 4.83 23.89
CA GLU A 367 -1.24 4.27 25.07
C GLU A 367 0.08 3.60 24.69
N THR A 368 0.09 2.86 23.58
CA THR A 368 1.28 2.16 23.10
C THR A 368 2.14 3.01 22.17
N GLN A 369 1.62 4.15 21.69
CA GLN A 369 2.24 4.99 20.66
C GLN A 369 2.50 4.21 19.36
N LYS A 370 1.63 3.24 19.04
CA LYS A 370 1.65 2.43 17.82
C LYS A 370 0.26 2.39 17.21
N THR A 371 0.15 1.94 15.97
CA THR A 371 -1.17 1.58 15.43
C THR A 371 -1.72 0.37 16.16
N HIS A 372 -3.04 0.23 16.21
CA HIS A 372 -3.64 -1.08 16.42
C HIS A 372 -3.25 -2.01 15.26
N PRO A 373 -3.33 -3.35 15.45
CA PRO A 373 -3.38 -4.25 14.30
C PRO A 373 -4.57 -3.86 13.41
N VAL A 374 -4.39 -3.92 12.08
CA VAL A 374 -5.44 -3.53 11.14
C VAL A 374 -5.64 -4.56 10.03
N ILE A 375 -6.87 -4.64 9.56
CA ILE A 375 -7.24 -5.32 8.32
C ILE A 375 -7.57 -4.22 7.30
N LEU A 376 -6.80 -4.19 6.21
CA LEU A 376 -7.00 -3.32 5.08
C LEU A 376 -7.87 -4.05 4.06
N ALA A 377 -9.09 -3.57 3.83
CA ALA A 377 -10.09 -4.26 3.02
C ALA A 377 -10.52 -3.44 1.80
N LYS A 378 -10.33 -4.00 0.60
CA LYS A 378 -11.00 -3.52 -0.63
C LYS A 378 -12.33 -4.26 -0.76
N ILE A 379 -13.41 -3.64 -0.29
CA ILE A 379 -14.76 -4.25 -0.27
C ILE A 379 -15.41 -4.07 -1.65
N PRO A 380 -15.87 -5.15 -2.31
CA PRO A 380 -16.39 -5.10 -3.69
C PRO A 380 -17.85 -4.63 -3.73
N VAL A 381 -18.08 -3.38 -3.36
CA VAL A 381 -19.38 -2.72 -3.44
C VAL A 381 -19.34 -1.51 -4.36
N LYS A 382 -20.44 -1.29 -5.09
CA LYS A 382 -20.53 -0.21 -6.08
C LYS A 382 -20.72 1.16 -5.43
N HIS A 383 -21.37 1.18 -4.28
CA HIS A 383 -21.68 2.42 -3.57
C HIS A 383 -21.08 2.44 -2.17
N PRO A 384 -20.44 3.54 -1.73
CA PRO A 384 -19.81 3.64 -0.41
C PRO A 384 -20.69 3.28 0.79
N TRP A 385 -21.99 3.57 0.74
CA TRP A 385 -22.90 3.21 1.84
C TRP A 385 -23.23 1.72 1.92
N GLU A 386 -22.90 0.92 0.90
CA GLU A 386 -23.14 -0.52 0.89
C GLU A 386 -22.13 -1.28 1.74
N ILE A 387 -21.03 -0.66 2.17
CA ILE A 387 -20.04 -1.34 3.04
C ILE A 387 -20.67 -1.90 4.32
N PHE A 388 -21.74 -1.28 4.82
CA PHE A 388 -22.40 -1.70 6.05
C PHE A 388 -23.17 -3.03 5.89
N THR A 389 -23.33 -3.55 4.67
CA THR A 389 -23.76 -4.94 4.46
C THR A 389 -22.64 -5.94 4.72
N TYR A 390 -21.39 -5.52 4.55
CA TYR A 390 -20.20 -6.29 4.89
C TYR A 390 -19.75 -6.05 6.32
N LEU A 391 -20.03 -4.86 6.85
CA LEU A 391 -19.65 -4.41 8.18
C LEU A 391 -20.90 -3.89 8.92
N PRO A 392 -21.82 -4.78 9.35
CA PRO A 392 -23.02 -4.37 10.06
C PRO A 392 -22.68 -3.88 11.47
N PHE A 393 -22.29 -2.60 11.53
CA PHE A 393 -21.93 -1.87 12.72
C PHE A 393 -23.11 -1.05 13.26
N GLY A 394 -23.11 -0.83 14.58
CA GLY A 394 -24.08 -0.03 15.32
C GLY A 394 -25.29 -0.82 15.84
N GLY A 395 -26.25 -0.09 16.43
CA GLY A 395 -27.44 -0.67 17.05
C GLY A 395 -27.37 -0.83 18.58
N TRP A 396 -26.33 -0.30 19.21
CA TRP A 396 -26.16 -0.20 20.67
C TRP A 396 -26.09 1.27 21.10
N ASN A 397 -26.41 1.54 22.37
CA ASN A 397 -26.37 2.88 22.96
C ASN A 397 -27.03 3.94 22.06
N ASP A 398 -26.36 5.06 21.74
CA ASP A 398 -26.83 6.04 20.75
C ASP A 398 -26.36 5.71 19.32
N CYS A 399 -25.50 4.71 19.12
CA CYS A 399 -24.95 4.36 17.81
C CYS A 399 -26.04 3.88 16.84
N PRO A 400 -26.27 4.56 15.69
CA PRO A 400 -27.33 4.20 14.76
C PRO A 400 -27.23 2.75 14.27
N ASP A 401 -28.37 2.09 14.10
CA ASP A 401 -28.41 0.74 13.50
C ASP A 401 -27.90 0.75 12.05
N THR A 402 -27.56 -0.44 11.53
CA THR A 402 -26.98 -0.59 10.19
C THR A 402 -27.83 0.07 9.09
N ALA A 403 -29.16 0.01 9.17
CA ALA A 403 -30.02 0.62 8.16
C ALA A 403 -29.99 2.16 8.21
N ALA A 404 -29.86 2.73 9.42
CA ALA A 404 -29.63 4.16 9.61
C ALA A 404 -28.24 4.58 9.14
N GLN A 405 -27.19 3.81 9.44
CA GLN A 405 -25.82 4.06 8.95
C GLN A 405 -25.79 4.13 7.42
N MET A 406 -26.35 3.13 6.73
CA MET A 406 -26.43 3.10 5.27
C MET A 406 -27.19 4.31 4.70
N ALA A 407 -28.30 4.70 5.32
CA ALA A 407 -29.12 5.81 4.86
C ALA A 407 -28.40 7.16 5.01
N VAL A 408 -27.75 7.38 6.14
CA VAL A 408 -26.97 8.60 6.41
C VAL A 408 -25.74 8.66 5.50
N ALA A 409 -24.97 7.58 5.40
CA ALA A 409 -23.83 7.49 4.49
C ALA A 409 -24.23 7.76 3.04
N LYS A 410 -25.38 7.25 2.59
CA LYS A 410 -25.90 7.53 1.24
C LYS A 410 -26.23 9.00 1.03
N TYR A 411 -26.80 9.65 2.04
CA TYR A 411 -27.10 11.08 2.00
C TYR A 411 -25.81 11.90 1.92
N TRP A 412 -24.86 11.66 2.82
CA TRP A 412 -23.57 12.36 2.85
C TRP A 412 -22.69 12.11 1.65
N HIS A 413 -22.68 10.89 1.10
CA HIS A 413 -21.99 10.62 -0.15
C HIS A 413 -22.56 11.47 -1.30
N LYS A 414 -23.88 11.63 -1.37
CA LYS A 414 -24.53 12.43 -2.41
C LYS A 414 -24.32 13.93 -2.25
N THR A 415 -24.20 14.43 -1.01
CA THR A 415 -24.09 15.87 -0.75
C THR A 415 -22.65 16.36 -0.67
N ASP A 416 -21.73 15.54 -0.17
CA ASP A 416 -20.36 15.96 0.14
C ASP A 416 -19.31 14.96 -0.40
N GLY A 417 -19.72 13.86 -1.04
CA GLY A 417 -18.79 12.83 -1.51
C GLY A 417 -18.19 11.99 -0.38
N ALA A 418 -18.77 12.00 0.82
CA ALA A 418 -18.27 11.25 1.97
C ALA A 418 -18.22 9.74 1.70
N VAL A 419 -17.10 9.11 2.08
CA VAL A 419 -16.84 7.67 1.96
C VAL A 419 -16.32 7.17 3.30
N PRO A 420 -16.90 6.10 3.89
CA PRO A 420 -16.35 5.51 5.11
C PRO A 420 -14.90 5.05 4.90
N ALA A 421 -14.03 5.30 5.87
CA ALA A 421 -12.58 5.12 5.76
C ALA A 421 -12.02 4.19 6.83
N VAL A 422 -12.41 4.39 8.09
CA VAL A 422 -11.93 3.61 9.25
C VAL A 422 -13.12 3.11 10.04
N LEU A 423 -13.05 1.86 10.50
CA LEU A 423 -14.02 1.26 11.40
C LEU A 423 -13.31 0.52 12.54
N THR A 424 -13.66 0.86 13.77
CA THR A 424 -13.31 0.12 14.99
C THR A 424 -14.59 -0.43 15.63
N TYR A 425 -14.51 -0.92 16.87
CA TYR A 425 -15.70 -1.34 17.62
C TYR A 425 -16.58 -0.18 18.09
N ASP A 426 -16.07 1.05 18.13
CA ASP A 426 -16.78 2.24 18.62
C ASP A 426 -16.59 3.49 17.76
N THR A 427 -15.71 3.44 16.75
CA THR A 427 -15.29 4.58 15.94
C THR A 427 -15.60 4.34 14.47
N LEU A 428 -16.13 5.36 13.80
CA LEU A 428 -16.31 5.41 12.37
C LEU A 428 -15.77 6.73 11.82
N GLU A 429 -14.87 6.65 10.85
CA GLU A 429 -14.37 7.83 10.13
C GLU A 429 -14.84 7.84 8.69
N TYR A 430 -15.09 9.03 8.15
CA TYR A 430 -15.34 9.25 6.73
C TYR A 430 -14.28 10.16 6.13
N ARG A 431 -13.87 9.87 4.90
CA ARG A 431 -13.10 10.80 4.06
C ARG A 431 -14.03 11.54 3.12
N VAL A 432 -13.81 12.85 2.99
CA VAL A 432 -14.46 13.70 1.98
C VAL A 432 -13.42 14.26 0.98
N PRO A 433 -13.80 14.41 -0.31
CA PRO A 433 -12.91 14.94 -1.33
C PRO A 433 -12.51 16.40 -1.11
N ALA A 434 -13.35 17.18 -0.40
CA ALA A 434 -13.08 18.56 -0.05
C ALA A 434 -13.72 18.90 1.31
N PRO A 435 -13.15 19.86 2.07
CA PRO A 435 -13.80 20.35 3.27
C PRO A 435 -15.17 20.95 2.97
N VAL A 436 -16.04 20.98 3.97
CA VAL A 436 -17.42 21.45 3.82
C VAL A 436 -17.42 22.95 3.52
N ALA A 437 -18.13 23.34 2.46
CA ALA A 437 -18.27 24.75 2.09
C ALA A 437 -18.79 25.59 3.28
N PRO A 438 -18.24 26.79 3.54
CA PRO A 438 -18.58 27.59 4.71
C PRO A 438 -20.07 27.82 4.94
N GLU A 439 -20.84 28.00 3.87
CA GLU A 439 -22.30 28.18 3.90
C GLU A 439 -23.08 26.94 4.37
N ASN A 440 -22.50 25.75 4.23
CA ASN A 440 -23.10 24.47 4.61
C ASN A 440 -22.58 23.92 5.94
N ALA A 441 -21.44 24.43 6.42
CA ALA A 441 -20.74 23.90 7.60
C ALA A 441 -21.62 23.88 8.87
N ALA A 442 -22.42 24.93 9.09
CA ALA A 442 -23.33 25.00 10.24
C ALA A 442 -24.40 23.89 10.20
N ALA A 443 -25.02 23.69 9.02
CA ALA A 443 -26.03 22.64 8.85
C ALA A 443 -25.41 21.25 8.99
N ARG A 444 -24.21 21.05 8.44
CA ARG A 444 -23.48 19.77 8.52
C ARG A 444 -23.07 19.45 9.95
N ALA A 445 -22.61 20.42 10.73
CA ALA A 445 -22.25 20.22 12.14
C ALA A 445 -23.45 19.77 12.97
N VAL A 446 -24.62 20.40 12.76
CA VAL A 446 -25.86 19.98 13.42
C VAL A 446 -26.26 18.56 13.02
N GLU A 447 -26.13 18.21 11.74
CA GLU A 447 -26.40 16.86 11.24
C GLU A 447 -25.44 15.82 11.84
N GLN A 448 -24.15 16.14 11.96
CA GLN A 448 -23.15 15.25 12.58
C GLN A 448 -23.38 15.08 14.08
N TYR A 449 -23.74 16.14 14.80
CA TYR A 449 -24.15 16.04 16.21
C TYR A 449 -25.44 15.21 16.39
N ALA A 450 -26.41 15.35 15.47
CA ALA A 450 -27.61 14.51 15.48
C ALA A 450 -27.31 13.03 15.18
N TYR A 451 -26.27 12.77 14.39
CA TYR A 451 -25.83 11.41 14.09
C TYR A 451 -25.12 10.76 15.28
N CYS A 452 -24.19 11.49 15.90
CA CYS A 452 -23.38 11.05 17.03
C CYS A 452 -23.27 12.22 18.02
N SER A 453 -23.97 12.13 19.15
CA SER A 453 -23.94 13.18 20.18
C SER A 453 -22.61 13.22 20.93
N ASP A 454 -21.97 12.05 21.07
CA ASP A 454 -20.79 11.87 21.92
C ASP A 454 -19.58 12.67 21.45
N ILE A 455 -19.45 12.98 20.14
CA ILE A 455 -18.37 13.88 19.65
C ILE A 455 -18.44 15.29 20.25
N ILE A 456 -19.57 15.67 20.86
CA ILE A 456 -19.75 16.95 21.56
C ILE A 456 -19.91 16.73 23.06
N GLU A 457 -20.80 15.83 23.47
CA GLU A 457 -21.19 15.67 24.88
C GLU A 457 -20.13 14.97 25.71
N GLN A 458 -19.36 14.07 25.10
CA GLN A 458 -18.35 13.24 25.75
C GLN A 458 -16.95 13.36 25.14
N GLY A 459 -16.84 14.04 23.99
CA GLY A 459 -15.60 14.22 23.25
C GLY A 459 -14.62 15.18 23.92
N VAL A 460 -13.76 15.79 23.10
CA VAL A 460 -12.70 16.68 23.61
C VAL A 460 -13.30 17.84 24.40
N PRO A 461 -12.74 18.19 25.58
CA PRO A 461 -13.24 19.30 26.39
C PRO A 461 -13.42 20.60 25.57
N GLY A 462 -14.59 21.21 25.70
CA GLY A 462 -14.95 22.44 24.98
C GLY A 462 -15.38 22.23 23.53
N MET A 463 -15.66 20.99 23.11
CA MET A 463 -16.38 20.75 21.86
C MET A 463 -17.78 21.36 21.90
N SER A 464 -18.21 21.86 20.75
CA SER A 464 -19.53 22.46 20.53
C SER A 464 -19.87 22.39 19.05
N VAL A 465 -21.14 22.57 18.70
CA VAL A 465 -21.58 22.55 17.29
C VAL A 465 -20.85 23.66 16.48
N SER A 466 -20.52 24.78 17.13
CA SER A 466 -19.76 25.88 16.51
C SER A 466 -18.30 25.50 16.23
N ARG A 467 -17.64 24.81 17.17
CA ARG A 467 -16.27 24.30 16.97
C ARG A 467 -16.23 23.21 15.90
N LEU A 468 -17.20 22.30 15.91
CA LEU A 468 -17.35 21.27 14.88
C LEU A 468 -17.56 21.89 13.49
N ALA A 469 -18.42 22.91 13.36
CA ALA A 469 -18.61 23.62 12.10
C ALA A 469 -17.32 24.27 11.59
N ASP A 470 -16.48 24.79 12.49
CA ASP A 470 -15.18 25.33 12.11
C ASP A 470 -14.21 24.24 11.63
N SER A 471 -14.15 23.09 12.32
CA SER A 471 -13.35 21.93 11.89
C SER A 471 -13.76 21.44 10.50
N LEU A 472 -15.06 21.30 10.25
CA LEU A 472 -15.58 20.79 8.98
C LEU A 472 -15.19 21.64 7.75
N ARG A 473 -14.89 22.93 7.93
CA ARG A 473 -14.45 23.83 6.84
C ARG A 473 -12.98 23.65 6.47
N LYS A 474 -12.22 22.90 7.27
CA LYS A 474 -10.78 22.74 7.14
C LYS A 474 -10.36 21.29 6.95
N SER A 475 -11.19 20.35 7.37
CA SER A 475 -10.85 18.92 7.46
C SER A 475 -11.38 18.11 6.29
N HIS A 476 -10.58 17.13 5.88
CA HIS A 476 -10.97 16.07 4.95
C HIS A 476 -11.52 14.81 5.63
N ILE A 477 -11.39 14.70 6.96
CA ILE A 477 -11.85 13.57 7.75
C ILE A 477 -12.97 13.99 8.70
N TRP A 478 -14.05 13.21 8.71
CA TRP A 478 -15.11 13.30 9.71
C TRP A 478 -14.97 12.12 10.68
N TYR A 479 -14.97 12.42 11.97
CA TYR A 479 -14.73 11.47 13.04
C TYR A 479 -15.99 11.30 13.89
N PHE A 480 -16.35 10.04 14.18
CA PHE A 480 -17.47 9.69 15.05
C PHE A 480 -17.03 8.60 16.02
N TRP A 481 -17.34 8.78 17.29
CA TRP A 481 -17.05 7.86 18.38
C TRP A 481 -18.27 7.74 19.28
N TRP A 482 -18.63 6.53 19.70
CA TRP A 482 -19.75 6.25 20.60
C TRP A 482 -19.26 5.49 21.84
N ASP A 483 -19.72 5.87 23.03
CA ASP A 483 -19.49 5.11 24.27
C ASP A 483 -20.28 3.79 24.31
#